data_AF-A0A838VSA6-F1
#
_entry.id   AF-A0A838VSA6-F1
#
_cell.length_a   1.000
_cell.length_b   1.000
_cell.length_c   1.000
_cell.angle_alpha   90.00
_cell.angle_beta   90.00
_cell.angle_gamma   90.00
#
_symmetry.space_group_name_H-M   'P 1'
#
loop_
_entity.id
_entity.type
_entity.pdbx_description
1 polymer ?
#
loop_
_entity_poly.entity_id
_entity_poly.type
_entity_poly.pdbx_seq_one_letter_code
_entity_poly.pdbx_strand_id
1 'polypeptide(L)' 'MMLDNMSYNKIKIVYTLSDLLWFIEKHAKVDAQQSGDVAGQEVLEEMQKELGRYLERVQKTMCSITQ' A
#
# COMPACT_ATOMS: atom_id res chain seq x y z
N MET A 1 -20.16 -13.48 -18.32
CA MET A 1 -18.98 -13.63 -17.45
C MET A 1 -19.03 -12.52 -16.43
N MET A 2 -19.51 -12.79 -15.21
CA MET A 2 -19.14 -11.92 -14.09
C MET A 2 -17.65 -12.10 -13.92
N LEU A 3 -16.86 -11.07 -14.22
CA LEU A 3 -15.55 -10.93 -13.59
C LEU A 3 -15.81 -11.19 -12.11
N ASP A 4 -15.29 -12.30 -11.59
CA ASP A 4 -15.55 -12.72 -10.23
C ASP A 4 -15.28 -11.52 -9.32
N ASN A 5 -16.33 -11.01 -8.69
CA ASN A 5 -16.33 -9.70 -8.02
C ASN A 5 -15.21 -9.65 -6.96
N MET A 6 -14.85 -10.83 -6.45
CA MET A 6 -13.73 -11.06 -5.55
C MET A 6 -12.36 -10.75 -6.17
N SER A 7 -12.10 -11.16 -7.42
CA SER A 7 -10.84 -10.91 -8.11
C SER A 7 -10.67 -9.43 -8.46
N TYR A 8 -11.74 -8.77 -8.92
CA TYR A 8 -11.74 -7.33 -9.14
C TYR A 8 -11.46 -6.55 -7.85
N ASN A 9 -12.12 -6.92 -6.74
CA ASN A 9 -11.89 -6.28 -5.44
C ASN A 9 -10.46 -6.47 -4.94
N LYS A 10 -9.87 -7.67 -5.12
CA LYS A 10 -8.48 -7.93 -4.76
C LYS A 10 -7.49 -7.07 -5.56
N ILE A 11 -7.68 -6.98 -6.88
CA ILE A 11 -6.85 -6.12 -7.75
C ILE A 11 -7.00 -4.65 -7.36
N LYS A 12 -8.23 -4.20 -7.08
CA LYS A 12 -8.49 -2.83 -6.61
C LYS A 12 -7.77 -2.52 -5.30
N ILE A 13 -7.81 -3.45 -4.33
CA ILE A 13 -7.09 -3.31 -3.07
C ILE A 13 -5.58 -3.23 -3.31
N VAL A 14 -5.02 -4.10 -4.14
CA VAL A 14 -3.59 -4.05 -4.50
C VAL A 14 -3.23 -2.70 -5.11
N TYR A 15 -4.02 -2.22 -6.07
CA TYR A 15 -3.79 -0.93 -6.70
C TYR A 15 -3.81 0.22 -5.69
N THR A 16 -4.83 0.28 -4.83
CA THR A 16 -4.94 1.33 -3.80
C THR A 16 -3.79 1.28 -2.79
N LEU A 17 -3.38 0.09 -2.35
CA LEU A 17 -2.24 -0.06 -1.43
C LEU A 17 -0.93 0.38 -2.09
N SER A 18 -0.70 0.01 -3.35
CA SER A 18 0.47 0.43 -4.11
C SER A 18 0.51 1.94 -4.34
N ASP A 19 -0.62 2.56 -4.65
CA ASP A 19 -0.74 4.00 -4.87
C ASP A 19 -0.46 4.79 -3.57
N LEU A 20 -1.02 4.35 -2.45
CA LEU A 20 -0.74 4.94 -1.13
C LEU A 20 0.73 4.81 -0.73
N LEU A 21 1.34 3.64 -0.95
CA LEU A 21 2.77 3.44 -0.69
C LEU A 21 3.64 4.37 -1.54
N TRP A 22 3.32 4.48 -2.83
CA TRP A 22 4.02 5.38 -3.73
C TRP A 22 3.90 6.84 -3.29
N PHE A 23 2.70 7.27 -2.88
CA PHE A 23 2.48 8.62 -2.36
C PHE A 23 3.30 8.89 -1.10
N ILE A 24 3.32 7.95 -0.15
CA ILE A 24 4.12 8.09 1.08
C ILE A 24 5.62 8.20 0.75
N GLU A 25 6.11 7.37 -0.17
CA GLU A 25 7.52 7.34 -0.57
C GLU A 25 7.98 8.57 -1.34
N LYS A 26 7.12 9.12 -2.21
CA LYS A 26 7.50 10.21 -3.13
C LYS A 26 7.12 11.59 -2.64
N HIS A 27 6.09 11.70 -1.81
CA HIS A 27 5.52 12.98 -1.40
C HIS A 27 5.51 13.13 0.12
N ALA A 28 4.73 12.31 0.82
CA ALA A 28 4.44 12.58 2.24
C ALA A 28 5.70 12.65 3.12
N LYS A 29 6.67 11.74 2.91
CA LYS A 29 7.95 11.77 3.65
C LYS A 29 8.80 12.99 3.34
N VAL A 30 8.81 13.43 2.08
CA VAL A 30 9.54 14.63 1.64
C VAL A 30 8.93 15.87 2.28
N ASP A 31 7.59 15.96 2.30
CA ASP A 31 6.88 17.08 2.90
C ASP A 31 7.13 17.15 4.41
N ALA A 32 7.03 16.02 5.12
CA ALA A 32 7.31 15.95 6.55
C ALA A 32 8.78 16.30 6.88
N GLN A 33 9.71 15.94 5.99
CA GLN A 33 11.11 16.32 6.13
C GLN A 33 11.32 17.83 5.95
N GLN A 34 10.67 18.42 4.95
CA GLN A 34 10.80 19.85 4.66
C GLN A 34 10.13 20.72 5.72
N SER A 35 9.05 20.23 6.35
CA SER A 35 8.37 20.93 7.45
C SER A 35 9.03 20.74 8.82
N GLY A 36 10.02 19.85 8.93
CA GLY A 36 10.65 19.49 10.21
C GLY A 36 9.73 18.70 11.15
N ASP A 37 8.70 18.04 10.61
CA ASP A 37 7.74 17.26 11.38
C ASP A 37 8.27 15.84 11.63
N VAL A 38 9.14 15.71 12.62
CA VAL A 38 9.78 14.44 13.00
C VAL A 38 8.76 13.38 13.42
N ALA A 39 7.71 13.77 14.15
CA ALA A 39 6.65 12.85 14.55
C ALA A 39 5.84 12.35 13.35
N GLY A 40 5.54 13.25 12.40
CA GLY A 40 4.91 12.88 11.13
C GLY A 40 5.77 11.92 10.30
N GLN A 41 7.09 12.10 10.27
CA GLN A 41 7.99 11.16 9.60
C GLN A 41 7.96 9.76 10.19
N GLU A 42 7.99 9.64 11.52
CA GLU A 42 7.93 8.34 12.21
C GLU A 42 6.61 7.61 11.90
N VAL A 43 5.49 8.33 11.95
CA VAL A 43 4.16 7.79 11.59
C VAL A 43 4.13 7.33 10.13
N LEU A 44 4.68 8.12 9.21
CA LEU A 44 4.75 7.76 7.79
C LEU A 44 5.66 6.55 7.54
N GLU A 45 6.73 6.38 8.31
CA GLU A 45 7.58 5.19 8.26
C GLU A 45 6.86 3.93 8.75
N GLU A 46 6.13 4.02 9.86
CA GLU A 46 5.32 2.90 10.36
C GLU A 46 4.20 2.54 9.38
N MET A 47 3.48 3.53 8.87
CA MET A 47 2.44 3.33 7.86
C MET A 47 3.00 2.66 6.60
N GLN A 48 4.16 3.08 6.10
CA GLN A 48 4.78 2.45 4.93
C GLN A 48 5.10 0.96 5.22
N LYS A 49 5.65 0.64 6.39
CA LYS A 49 5.95 -0.74 6.78
C LYS A 49 4.68 -1.59 6.89
N GLU A 50 3.62 -1.06 7.49
CA GLU A 50 2.34 -1.77 7.61
C GLU A 50 1.67 -1.99 6.26
N LEU A 51 1.53 -0.95 5.46
CA LEU A 51 0.94 -1.03 4.13
C LEU A 51 1.71 -1.99 3.22
N GLY A 52 3.05 -2.00 3.30
CA GLY A 52 3.90 -2.96 2.59
C GLY A 52 3.62 -4.41 3.00
N ARG A 53 3.50 -4.69 4.30
CA ARG A 53 3.12 -6.02 4.80
C ARG A 53 1.73 -6.45 4.33
N TYR A 54 0.76 -5.54 4.33
CA TYR A 54 -0.58 -5.82 3.83
C TYR A 54 -0.59 -6.08 2.32
N LEU A 55 0.14 -5.28 1.54
CA LEU A 55 0.27 -5.46 0.10
C LEU A 55 0.86 -6.84 -0.23
N GLU A 56 1.96 -7.22 0.44
CA GLU A 56 2.58 -8.53 0.25
C GLU A 56 1.60 -9.67 0.59
N ARG A 57 0.82 -9.53 1.66
CA ARG A 57 -0.19 -10.53 2.05
C ARG A 57 -1.29 -10.69 1.01
N VAL A 58 -1.80 -9.58 0.48
CA VAL A 58 -2.84 -9.59 -0.56
C VAL A 58 -2.30 -10.17 -1.86
N GLN A 59 -1.08 -9.79 -2.26
CA GLN A 59 -0.40 -10.33 -3.45
C GLN A 59 -0.19 -11.85 -3.34
N LYS A 60 0.29 -12.34 -2.19
CA LYS A 60 0.41 -13.80 -1.94
C LYS A 60 -0.93 -14.51 -2.08
N THR A 61 -2.01 -13.91 -1.56
CA THR A 61 -3.37 -14.47 -1.65
C THR A 61 -3.94 -14.46 -3.08
N MET A 62 -3.47 -13.54 -3.94
CA MET A 62 -3.79 -13.54 -5.36
C MET A 62 -3.00 -14.60 -6.13
N CYS A 63 -1.70 -14.71 -5.88
CA CYS A 63 -0.82 -15.66 -6.59
C CYS A 63 -1.12 -17.13 -6.24
N SER A 64 -1.60 -17.42 -5.03
CA SER A 64 -1.96 -18.77 -4.58
C SER A 64 -3.25 -19.34 -5.20
N ILE A 65 -3.99 -18.56 -6.00
CA ILE A 65 -5.20 -19.03 -6.72
C ILE A 65 -4.82 -19.70 -8.07
N THR A 66 -3.54 -19.69 -8.43
CA THR A 66 -3.04 -20.18 -9.73
C THR A 66 -2.39 -21.57 -9.69
N GLN A 67 -2.57 -22.35 -8.61
CA GLN A 67 -2.08 -23.74 -8.50
C GLN A 67 -3.22 -24.75 -8.44
#